data_AF-A0A452YAT9-F1
#
_entry.id   AF-A0A452YAT9-F1
#
_cell.length_a   1.000
_cell.length_b   1.000
_cell.length_c   1.000
_cell.angle_alpha   90.00
_cell.angle_beta   90.00
_cell.angle_gamma   90.00
#
_symmetry.space_group_name_H-M   'P 1'
#
loop_
_entity.id
_entity.type
_entity.pdbx_description
1 polymer ?
#
loop_
_entity_poly.entity_id
_entity_poly.type
_entity_poly.pdbx_seq_one_letter_code
_entity_poly.pdbx_strand_id
1 'polypeptide(L)'
;MKKVFALFLAEFRKLGANVIFANFSKIIIDTGKVDLPSARAYCDSLLKTLQTRDLFEWIELEPLHYWHSLLFMDQYNYGGIQAKTQNVTSADSSDGDDDIDIVSSWNIAEYLPKATQDHFVLIVSEFLYVPWKYMKEQVACRAAMRDDTSCTPSITIMAAENLEGQVVDYLRGQIGTYFAEKLLTIVSDILLHFKGKGKSESVGPSNSELDPHLHKGNAALEFIKHICAVLALDQNVQHDIL
;
A
#
# COMPACT_ATOMS: atom_id res chain seq x y z
N MET A 1 27.63 -15.36 1.05
CA MET A 1 26.19 -15.10 0.81
C MET A 1 25.89 -13.70 0.27
N LYS A 2 26.39 -12.59 0.86
CA LYS A 2 26.10 -11.22 0.36
C LYS A 2 26.40 -10.98 -1.14
N LYS A 3 27.52 -11.52 -1.65
CA LYS A 3 27.89 -11.39 -3.07
C LYS A 3 26.90 -12.09 -4.01
N VAL A 4 26.50 -13.33 -3.68
CA VAL A 4 25.53 -14.11 -4.48
C VAL A 4 24.17 -13.43 -4.46
N PHE A 5 23.73 -12.94 -3.29
CA PHE A 5 22.50 -12.17 -3.18
C PHE A 5 22.52 -10.87 -4.00
N ALA A 6 23.64 -10.15 -4.02
CA ALA A 6 23.78 -8.96 -4.87
C ALA A 6 23.71 -9.31 -6.37
N LEU A 7 24.33 -10.40 -6.80
CA LEU A 7 24.22 -10.91 -8.18
C LEU A 7 22.79 -11.33 -8.51
N PHE A 8 22.09 -11.94 -7.56
CA PHE A 8 20.70 -12.33 -7.71
C PHE A 8 19.80 -11.12 -7.95
N LEU A 9 19.90 -10.07 -7.12
CA LEU A 9 19.15 -8.83 -7.32
C LEU A 9 19.54 -8.11 -8.62
N ALA A 10 20.79 -8.21 -9.06
CA ALA A 10 21.23 -7.66 -10.33
C ALA A 10 20.56 -8.38 -11.51
N GLU A 11 20.38 -9.71 -11.44
CA GLU A 11 19.70 -10.46 -12.50
C GLU A 11 18.21 -10.13 -12.56
N PHE A 12 17.50 -9.98 -11.43
CA PHE A 12 16.11 -9.47 -11.41
C PHE A 12 15.98 -8.15 -12.16
N ARG A 13 16.84 -7.18 -11.83
CA ARG A 13 16.83 -5.86 -12.50
C ARG A 13 17.16 -5.95 -13.99
N LYS A 14 18.08 -6.83 -14.36
CA LYS A 14 18.45 -7.09 -15.76
C LYS A 14 17.29 -7.69 -16.56
N LEU A 15 16.43 -8.48 -15.92
CA LEU A 15 15.21 -9.02 -16.50
C LEU A 15 14.05 -8.00 -16.49
N GLY A 16 14.31 -6.75 -16.09
CA GLY A 16 13.33 -5.67 -16.08
C GLY A 16 12.41 -5.66 -14.86
N ALA A 17 12.71 -6.43 -13.81
CA ALA A 17 11.94 -6.39 -12.57
C ALA A 17 12.32 -5.17 -11.73
N ASN A 18 11.32 -4.41 -11.34
CA ASN A 18 11.49 -3.32 -10.38
C ASN A 18 11.45 -3.88 -8.96
N VAL A 19 12.60 -3.94 -8.28
CA VAL A 19 12.72 -4.52 -6.93
C VAL A 19 12.46 -3.44 -5.88
N ILE A 20 11.33 -3.55 -5.18
CA ILE A 20 10.92 -2.64 -4.09
C ILE A 20 11.70 -2.98 -2.82
N PHE A 21 11.72 -4.26 -2.45
CA PHE A 21 12.36 -4.73 -1.22
C PHE A 21 12.96 -6.11 -1.43
N ALA A 22 14.10 -6.36 -0.78
CA ALA A 22 14.67 -7.69 -0.76
C ALA A 22 15.52 -7.93 0.50
N ASN A 23 15.30 -9.07 1.12
CA ASN A 23 16.22 -9.65 2.11
C ASN A 23 16.48 -11.13 1.75
N PHE A 24 17.15 -11.89 2.62
CA PHE A 24 17.47 -13.29 2.35
C PHE A 24 16.26 -14.24 2.34
N SER A 25 15.08 -13.76 2.70
CA SER A 25 13.87 -14.58 2.88
C SER A 25 12.68 -14.11 2.04
N LYS A 26 12.70 -12.87 1.53
CA LYS A 26 11.58 -12.26 0.80
C LYS A 26 12.10 -11.27 -0.23
N ILE A 27 11.47 -11.27 -1.40
CA ILE A 27 11.62 -10.23 -2.43
C ILE A 27 10.23 -9.70 -2.76
N ILE A 28 10.12 -8.38 -2.88
CA ILE A 28 8.92 -7.69 -3.36
C ILE A 28 9.31 -7.00 -4.66
N ILE A 29 8.58 -7.31 -5.73
CA ILE A 29 8.75 -6.70 -7.04
C ILE A 29 7.47 -5.99 -7.45
N ASP A 30 7.64 -4.87 -8.15
CA ASP A 30 6.58 -4.26 -8.93
C ASP A 30 6.58 -4.88 -10.34
N THR A 31 5.42 -5.41 -10.72
CA THR A 31 5.22 -6.11 -12.01
C THR A 31 4.84 -5.15 -13.14
N GLY A 32 4.40 -3.93 -12.82
CA GLY A 32 3.83 -2.98 -13.78
C GLY A 32 2.61 -3.51 -14.53
N LYS A 33 1.92 -4.53 -14.01
CA LYS A 33 0.73 -5.13 -14.63
C LYS A 33 -0.53 -4.70 -13.89
N VAL A 34 -1.54 -4.31 -14.66
CA VAL A 34 -2.83 -3.85 -14.13
C VAL A 34 -3.68 -5.03 -13.67
N ASP A 35 -3.70 -6.11 -14.46
CA ASP A 35 -4.49 -7.30 -14.19
C ASP A 35 -3.66 -8.43 -13.55
N LEU A 36 -4.30 -9.17 -12.65
CA LEU A 36 -3.69 -10.28 -11.91
C LEU A 36 -3.16 -11.40 -12.82
N PRO A 37 -3.86 -11.85 -13.88
CA PRO A 37 -3.35 -12.87 -14.79
C PRO A 37 -2.02 -12.46 -15.45
N SER A 38 -1.92 -11.23 -15.94
CA SER A 38 -0.69 -10.70 -16.53
C SER A 38 0.43 -10.58 -15.50
N ALA A 39 0.12 -10.19 -14.26
CA ALA A 39 1.10 -10.16 -13.17
C ALA A 39 1.64 -11.55 -12.85
N ARG A 40 0.77 -12.57 -12.79
CA ARG A 40 1.16 -13.98 -12.59
C ARG A 40 2.06 -14.48 -13.72
N ALA A 41 1.64 -14.29 -14.97
CA ALA A 41 2.41 -14.70 -16.13
C ALA A 41 3.80 -14.02 -16.19
N TYR A 42 3.88 -12.75 -15.80
CA TYR A 42 5.15 -12.04 -15.65
C TYR A 42 6.05 -12.68 -14.59
N CYS A 43 5.52 -12.92 -13.39
CA CYS A 43 6.26 -13.59 -12.32
C CYS A 43 6.73 -15.00 -12.73
N ASP A 44 5.87 -15.82 -13.33
CA ASP A 44 6.22 -17.18 -13.74
C ASP A 44 7.34 -17.18 -14.79
N SER A 45 7.26 -16.27 -15.77
CA SER A 45 8.30 -16.08 -16.79
C SER A 45 9.63 -15.64 -16.17
N LEU A 46 9.58 -14.71 -15.22
CA LEU A 46 10.75 -14.22 -14.50
C LEU A 46 11.43 -15.34 -13.69
N LEU A 47 10.66 -16.11 -12.92
CA LEU A 47 11.15 -17.23 -12.13
C LEU A 47 11.75 -18.33 -13.00
N LYS A 48 11.05 -18.73 -14.07
CA LYS A 48 11.55 -19.72 -15.03
C LYS A 48 12.86 -19.28 -15.68
N THR A 49 12.99 -18.00 -15.99
CA THR A 49 14.22 -17.45 -16.57
C THR A 49 15.36 -17.46 -15.55
N LEU A 50 15.10 -17.12 -14.29
CA LEU A 50 16.12 -17.17 -13.23
C LEU A 50 16.64 -18.58 -12.98
N GLN A 51 15.77 -19.59 -13.02
CA GLN A 51 16.13 -21.00 -12.86
C GLN A 51 17.02 -21.54 -13.98
N THR A 52 17.06 -20.88 -15.15
CA THR A 52 17.98 -21.28 -16.25
C THR A 52 19.44 -20.89 -16.00
N ARG A 53 19.72 -20.16 -14.92
CA ARG A 53 21.08 -19.75 -14.54
C ARG A 53 21.65 -20.72 -13.51
N ASP A 54 22.77 -21.37 -13.85
CA ASP A 54 23.48 -22.33 -12.97
C ASP A 54 23.75 -21.78 -11.55
N LEU A 55 24.01 -20.47 -11.44
CA LEU A 55 24.27 -19.79 -10.16
C LEU A 55 23.05 -19.77 -9.22
N PHE A 56 21.84 -19.90 -9.76
CA PHE A 56 20.58 -19.79 -9.03
C PHE A 56 19.74 -21.06 -9.10
N GLU A 57 20.28 -22.15 -9.66
CA GLU A 57 19.61 -23.45 -9.79
C GLU A 57 19.06 -23.97 -8.46
N TRP A 58 19.79 -23.73 -7.37
CA TRP A 58 19.44 -24.17 -6.01
C TRP A 58 18.54 -23.19 -5.25
N ILE A 59 18.10 -22.10 -5.89
CA ILE A 59 17.23 -21.11 -5.27
C ILE A 59 15.79 -21.39 -5.68
N GLU A 60 14.97 -21.76 -4.71
CA GLU A 60 13.53 -21.90 -4.88
C GLU A 60 12.84 -20.60 -4.46
N LEU A 61 12.01 -20.05 -5.34
CA LEU A 61 11.18 -18.90 -5.07
C LEU A 61 9.73 -19.27 -5.34
N GLU A 62 8.87 -19.01 -4.36
CA GLU A 62 7.43 -19.23 -4.46
C GLU A 62 6.71 -17.87 -4.39
N PRO A 63 5.86 -17.52 -5.37
CA PRO A 63 4.99 -16.36 -5.27
C PRO A 63 3.98 -16.54 -4.13
N LEU A 64 4.11 -15.75 -3.07
CA LEU A 64 3.25 -15.85 -1.89
C LEU A 64 2.01 -14.93 -1.95
N HIS A 65 2.22 -13.65 -2.26
CA HIS A 65 1.17 -12.65 -2.30
C HIS A 65 1.25 -11.82 -3.58
N TYR A 66 0.08 -11.49 -4.12
CA TYR A 66 -0.09 -10.49 -5.16
C TYR A 66 -0.83 -9.30 -4.55
N TRP A 67 -0.40 -8.09 -4.87
CA TRP A 67 -0.97 -6.86 -4.34
C TRP A 67 -1.52 -6.04 -5.50
N HIS A 68 -2.75 -5.56 -5.36
CA HIS A 68 -3.31 -4.58 -6.29
C HIS A 68 -2.79 -3.16 -6.03
N SER A 69 -2.52 -2.86 -4.77
CA SER A 69 -1.92 -1.61 -4.30
C SER A 69 -1.11 -1.91 -3.04
N LEU A 70 0.06 -1.29 -2.90
CA LEU A 70 0.97 -1.53 -1.78
C LEU A 70 1.69 -0.22 -1.41
N LEU A 71 1.53 0.21 -0.17
CA LEU A 71 2.40 1.17 0.48
C LEU A 71 3.39 0.40 1.36
N PHE A 72 4.68 0.56 1.08
CA PHE A 72 5.73 -0.17 1.76
C PHE A 72 6.80 0.80 2.27
N MET A 73 6.91 0.93 3.58
CA MET A 73 7.99 1.68 4.24
C MET A 73 9.13 0.74 4.61
N ASP A 74 8.81 -0.37 5.28
CA ASP A 74 9.74 -1.43 5.64
C ASP A 74 8.98 -2.74 5.94
N GLN A 75 9.71 -3.77 6.39
CA GLN A 75 9.17 -5.10 6.68
C GLN A 75 8.14 -5.16 7.83
N TYR A 76 8.02 -4.11 8.64
CA TYR A 76 7.08 -3.97 9.76
C TYR A 76 6.04 -2.87 9.54
N ASN A 77 6.25 -2.02 8.53
CA ASN A 77 5.44 -0.85 8.22
C ASN A 77 5.03 -0.89 6.75
N TYR A 78 3.89 -1.52 6.48
CA TYR A 78 3.30 -1.62 5.16
C TYR A 78 1.77 -1.78 5.24
N GLY A 79 1.10 -1.39 4.17
CA GLY A 79 -0.33 -1.64 3.99
C GLY A 79 -0.62 -1.88 2.52
N GLY A 80 -1.58 -2.75 2.21
CA GLY A 80 -1.86 -3.07 0.82
C GLY A 80 -3.20 -3.76 0.64
N ILE A 81 -3.68 -3.72 -0.61
CA ILE A 81 -4.89 -4.41 -1.05
C ILE A 81 -4.43 -5.73 -1.68
N GLN A 82 -4.70 -6.84 -1.00
CA GLN A 82 -4.25 -8.13 -1.46
C GLN A 82 -5.16 -8.65 -2.58
N ALA A 83 -4.54 -9.09 -3.67
CA ALA A 83 -5.26 -9.79 -4.73
C ALA A 83 -5.57 -11.22 -4.29
N LYS A 84 -6.83 -11.62 -4.42
CA LYS A 84 -7.23 -12.98 -4.08
C LYS A 84 -6.63 -13.98 -5.04
N THR A 85 -5.89 -14.94 -4.49
CA THR A 85 -5.56 -16.16 -5.20
C THR A 85 -6.81 -17.02 -5.13
N GLN A 86 -7.54 -17.15 -6.24
CA GLN A 86 -8.63 -18.10 -6.34
C GLN A 86 -8.07 -19.52 -6.14
N ASN A 87 -8.00 -19.96 -4.88
CA ASN A 87 -7.89 -21.36 -4.57
C ASN A 87 -9.28 -21.95 -4.76
N VAL A 88 -9.47 -22.58 -5.93
CA VAL A 88 -10.50 -23.57 -6.28
C VAL A 88 -11.38 -24.00 -5.11
N THR A 89 -12.59 -23.45 -4.94
CA THR A 89 -13.79 -24.15 -4.37
C THR A 89 -15.09 -23.34 -4.26
N SER A 90 -15.21 -22.12 -4.76
CA SER A 90 -16.52 -21.42 -4.73
C SER A 90 -16.78 -20.68 -6.04
N ALA A 91 -17.43 -21.35 -6.98
CA ALA A 91 -17.85 -20.81 -8.26
C ALA A 91 -19.10 -19.90 -8.17
N ASP A 92 -19.29 -19.18 -7.06
CA ASP A 92 -20.52 -18.40 -6.79
C ASP A 92 -20.27 -17.05 -6.09
N SER A 93 -19.06 -16.48 -6.16
CA SER A 93 -18.84 -15.11 -5.67
C SER A 93 -19.07 -14.12 -6.81
N SER A 94 -20.26 -13.52 -6.83
CA SER A 94 -20.53 -12.26 -7.53
C SER A 94 -19.38 -11.28 -7.32
N ASP A 95 -18.95 -10.62 -8.40
CA ASP A 95 -17.86 -9.64 -8.51
C ASP A 95 -18.18 -8.32 -7.76
N GLY A 96 -18.66 -8.44 -6.53
CA GLY A 96 -19.06 -7.36 -5.65
C GLY A 96 -17.89 -6.82 -4.83
N ASP A 97 -17.98 -5.54 -4.47
CA ASP A 97 -17.05 -4.76 -3.62
C ASP A 97 -16.87 -5.36 -2.20
N ASP A 98 -17.65 -6.40 -1.84
CA ASP A 98 -17.70 -7.04 -0.51
C ASP A 98 -16.50 -7.96 -0.21
N ASP A 99 -15.59 -8.16 -1.17
CA ASP A 99 -14.51 -9.15 -1.08
C ASP A 99 -13.10 -8.55 -1.17
N ILE A 100 -12.88 -7.43 -0.49
CA ILE A 100 -11.60 -6.71 -0.48
C ILE A 100 -10.85 -6.99 0.83
N ASP A 101 -9.63 -7.50 0.69
CA ASP A 101 -8.74 -7.77 1.82
C ASP A 101 -7.65 -6.69 1.90
N ILE A 102 -7.85 -5.71 2.79
CA ILE A 102 -6.86 -4.66 3.07
C ILE A 102 -6.02 -5.09 4.26
N VAL A 103 -4.75 -5.39 3.99
CA VAL A 103 -3.75 -5.69 5.03
C VAL A 103 -3.18 -4.38 5.55
N SER A 104 -3.16 -4.22 6.87
CA SER A 104 -2.63 -3.05 7.56
C SER A 104 -1.65 -3.48 8.66
N SER A 105 -0.35 -3.24 8.43
CA SER A 105 0.73 -3.57 9.36
C SER A 105 1.58 -2.32 9.58
N TRP A 106 1.24 -1.51 10.58
CA TRP A 106 1.93 -0.25 10.84
C TRP A 106 2.42 -0.18 12.28
N ASN A 107 3.59 -0.75 12.56
CA ASN A 107 4.23 -0.62 13.88
C ASN A 107 4.44 0.84 14.28
N ILE A 108 4.65 1.74 13.33
CA ILE A 108 4.73 3.19 13.60
C ILE A 108 3.45 3.76 14.24
N ALA A 109 2.29 3.16 13.98
CA ALA A 109 1.02 3.58 14.59
C ALA A 109 0.97 3.26 16.08
N GLU A 110 1.71 2.25 16.55
CA GLU A 110 1.75 1.89 17.97
C GLU A 110 2.36 2.99 18.85
N TYR A 111 3.19 3.86 18.27
CA TYR A 111 3.77 5.02 18.95
C TYR A 111 2.82 6.22 19.02
N LEU A 112 1.62 6.13 18.44
CA LEU A 112 0.58 7.14 18.58
C LEU A 112 -0.31 6.84 19.80
N PRO A 113 -0.95 7.86 20.40
CA PRO A 113 -1.95 7.64 21.44
C PRO A 113 -3.06 6.68 20.97
N LYS A 114 -3.52 5.78 21.83
CA LYS A 114 -4.54 4.76 21.48
C LYS A 114 -5.78 5.34 20.80
N ALA A 115 -6.25 6.51 21.23
CA ALA A 115 -7.42 7.19 20.64
C ALA A 115 -7.22 7.63 19.17
N THR A 116 -5.98 7.71 18.68
CA THR A 116 -5.66 8.18 17.32
C THR A 116 -5.19 7.03 16.41
N GLN A 117 -4.97 5.82 16.92
CA GLN A 117 -4.49 4.68 16.14
C GLN A 117 -5.52 4.25 15.08
N ASP A 118 -6.81 4.17 15.45
CA ASP A 118 -7.88 3.80 14.51
C ASP A 118 -8.03 4.83 13.38
N HIS A 119 -7.93 6.12 13.72
CA HIS A 119 -7.91 7.19 12.73
C HIS A 119 -6.73 7.05 11.75
N PHE A 120 -5.57 6.65 12.26
CA PHE A 120 -4.39 6.43 11.43
C PHE A 120 -4.63 5.31 10.43
N VAL A 121 -5.10 4.15 10.92
CA VAL A 121 -5.40 2.99 10.08
C VAL A 121 -6.45 3.33 9.04
N LEU A 122 -7.53 4.01 9.43
CA LEU A 122 -8.61 4.41 8.51
C LEU A 122 -8.10 5.28 7.35
N ILE A 123 -7.33 6.33 7.65
CA ILE A 123 -6.83 7.24 6.61
C ILE A 123 -5.90 6.52 5.65
N VAL A 124 -4.98 5.70 6.17
CA VAL A 124 -4.03 4.96 5.32
C VAL A 124 -4.74 3.91 4.47
N SER A 125 -5.72 3.20 5.02
CA SER A 125 -6.55 2.25 4.28
C SER A 125 -7.36 2.92 3.18
N GLU A 126 -7.92 4.10 3.42
CA GLU A 126 -8.62 4.88 2.40
C GLU A 126 -7.68 5.38 1.32
N PHE A 127 -6.48 5.83 1.69
CA PHE A 127 -5.48 6.27 0.72
C PHE A 127 -5.04 5.14 -0.22
N LEU A 128 -5.03 3.89 0.26
CA LEU A 128 -4.85 2.71 -0.60
C LEU A 128 -6.07 2.44 -1.48
N TYR A 129 -7.27 2.50 -0.89
CA TYR A 129 -8.52 2.07 -1.51
C TYR A 129 -9.04 3.03 -2.59
N VAL A 130 -9.05 4.34 -2.32
CA VAL A 130 -9.63 5.37 -3.21
C VAL A 130 -9.03 5.34 -4.62
N PRO A 131 -7.70 5.44 -4.82
CA PRO A 131 -7.12 5.40 -6.17
C PRO A 131 -7.28 4.03 -6.84
N TRP A 132 -7.21 2.94 -6.07
CA TRP A 132 -7.43 1.59 -6.59
C TRP A 132 -8.86 1.39 -7.08
N LYS A 133 -9.87 1.84 -6.33
CA LYS A 133 -11.29 1.75 -6.70
C LYS A 133 -11.53 2.53 -8.00
N TYR A 134 -11.04 3.77 -8.06
CA TYR A 134 -11.13 4.60 -9.25
C TYR A 134 -10.49 3.93 -10.47
N MET A 135 -9.30 3.34 -10.31
CA MET A 135 -8.64 2.58 -11.38
C MET A 135 -9.51 1.40 -11.85
N LYS A 136 -10.07 0.61 -10.93
CA LYS A 136 -10.95 -0.54 -11.24
C LYS A 136 -12.17 -0.10 -12.05
N GLU A 137 -12.81 0.99 -11.64
CA GLU A 137 -13.96 1.58 -12.34
C GLU A 137 -13.58 2.07 -13.74
N GLN A 138 -12.43 2.73 -13.90
CA GLN A 138 -11.95 3.20 -15.20
C GLN A 138 -11.63 2.05 -16.16
N VAL A 139 -11.05 0.96 -15.66
CA VAL A 139 -10.81 -0.25 -16.45
C VAL A 139 -12.14 -0.87 -16.90
N ALA A 140 -13.12 -0.98 -16.00
CA ALA A 140 -14.44 -1.51 -16.32
C ALA A 140 -15.19 -0.65 -17.35
N CYS A 141 -15.19 0.67 -17.19
CA CYS A 141 -15.77 1.61 -18.16
C CYS A 141 -15.14 1.46 -19.55
N ARG A 142 -13.81 1.34 -19.63
CA ARG A 142 -13.10 1.13 -20.91
C ARG A 142 -13.45 -0.23 -21.53
N ALA A 143 -13.63 -1.28 -20.73
CA ALA A 143 -14.04 -2.58 -21.21
C ALA A 143 -15.46 -2.56 -21.79
N ALA A 144 -16.39 -1.86 -21.14
CA ALA A 144 -17.77 -1.72 -21.61
C ALA A 144 -17.92 -0.90 -22.90
N MET A 145 -17.00 0.02 -23.17
CA MET A 145 -16.99 0.86 -24.38
C MET A 145 -16.34 0.17 -25.61
N ARG A 146 -15.68 -0.97 -25.43
CA ARG A 146 -15.07 -1.73 -26.54
C ARG A 146 -16.16 -2.57 -27.23
N ASP A 147 -16.52 -2.16 -28.43
CA ASP A 147 -17.39 -2.90 -29.35
C ASP A 147 -16.75 -4.25 -29.75
N ASP A 148 -17.58 -5.29 -29.95
CA ASP A 148 -17.26 -6.73 -30.06
C ASP A 148 -16.32 -7.12 -31.23
N THR A 149 -15.75 -6.17 -31.95
CA THR A 149 -15.03 -6.37 -33.23
C THR A 149 -13.51 -6.31 -33.17
N SER A 150 -12.88 -6.07 -32.01
CA SER A 150 -11.41 -6.02 -31.91
C SER A 150 -10.82 -7.12 -31.02
N CYS A 151 -10.26 -8.17 -31.65
CA CYS A 151 -9.66 -9.36 -31.02
C CYS A 151 -8.32 -9.12 -30.30
N THR A 152 -8.08 -7.95 -29.70
CA THR A 152 -6.84 -7.68 -28.97
C THR A 152 -7.14 -7.35 -27.49
N PRO A 153 -7.08 -8.35 -26.59
CA PRO A 153 -7.37 -8.16 -25.17
C PRO A 153 -6.28 -7.37 -24.42
N SER A 154 -5.14 -7.08 -25.04
CA SER A 154 -4.03 -6.37 -24.40
C SER A 154 -4.24 -4.84 -24.35
N ILE A 155 -4.11 -4.25 -23.16
CA ILE A 155 -3.93 -2.80 -22.99
C ILE A 155 -2.57 -2.44 -23.62
N THR A 156 -2.55 -1.49 -24.56
CA THR A 156 -1.28 -1.00 -25.12
C THR A 156 -0.49 -0.24 -24.06
N ILE A 157 0.83 -0.19 -24.17
CA ILE A 157 1.70 0.52 -23.21
C ILE A 157 1.20 1.95 -22.96
N MET A 158 0.92 2.70 -24.04
CA MET A 158 0.35 4.06 -23.96
C MET A 158 -0.99 4.13 -23.22
N ALA A 159 -1.85 3.13 -23.37
CA ALA A 159 -3.15 3.11 -22.71
C ALA A 159 -3.04 2.82 -21.20
N ALA A 160 -2.02 2.05 -20.81
CA ALA A 160 -1.66 1.81 -19.42
C ALA A 160 -1.06 3.08 -18.77
N GLU A 161 -0.08 3.72 -19.42
CA GLU A 161 0.52 4.99 -18.96
C GLU A 161 -0.54 6.11 -18.80
N ASN A 162 -1.48 6.21 -19.75
CA ASN A 162 -2.57 7.18 -19.65
C ASN A 162 -3.56 6.84 -18.52
N LEU A 163 -3.80 5.55 -18.25
CA LEU A 163 -4.61 5.15 -17.09
C LEU A 163 -3.92 5.54 -15.78
N GLU A 164 -2.63 5.25 -15.65
CA GLU A 164 -1.83 5.59 -14.47
C GLU A 164 -1.83 7.10 -14.23
N GLY A 165 -1.60 7.91 -15.28
CA GLY A 165 -1.67 9.37 -15.18
C GLY A 165 -3.04 9.87 -14.68
N GLN A 166 -4.14 9.31 -15.19
CA GLN A 166 -5.49 9.66 -14.73
C GLN A 166 -5.73 9.31 -13.26
N VAL A 167 -5.21 8.17 -12.79
CA VAL A 167 -5.33 7.74 -11.40
C VAL A 167 -4.52 8.66 -10.48
N VAL A 168 -3.30 9.05 -10.89
CA VAL A 168 -2.46 10.00 -10.15
C VAL A 168 -3.11 11.37 -10.06
N ASP A 169 -3.64 11.91 -11.17
CA ASP A 169 -4.33 13.20 -11.18
C ASP A 169 -5.58 13.19 -10.30
N TYR A 170 -6.34 12.09 -10.33
CA TYR A 170 -7.49 11.88 -9.44
C TYR A 170 -7.05 11.88 -7.97
N LEU A 171 -6.01 11.12 -7.62
CA LEU A 171 -5.50 11.04 -6.25
C LEU A 171 -5.00 12.40 -5.74
N ARG A 172 -4.26 13.16 -6.56
CA ARG A 172 -3.85 14.54 -6.24
C ARG A 172 -5.05 15.42 -5.89
N GLY A 173 -6.13 15.33 -6.70
CA GLY A 173 -7.38 16.03 -6.41
C GLY A 173 -8.00 15.61 -5.08
N GLN A 174 -8.00 14.32 -4.76
CA GLN A 174 -8.51 13.80 -3.47
C GLN A 174 -7.65 14.25 -2.28
N ILE A 175 -6.33 14.35 -2.44
CA ILE A 175 -5.42 14.81 -1.37
C ILE A 175 -5.77 16.25 -0.96
N GLY A 176 -5.91 17.15 -1.93
CA GLY A 176 -6.22 18.56 -1.68
C GLY A 176 -7.65 18.84 -1.22
N THR A 177 -8.55 17.87 -1.32
CA THR A 177 -9.97 18.02 -0.96
C THR A 177 -10.36 17.07 0.16
N TYR A 178 -10.71 15.83 -0.20
CA TYR A 178 -11.21 14.80 0.71
C TYR A 178 -10.27 14.54 1.91
N PHE A 179 -8.99 14.25 1.64
CA PHE A 179 -8.04 13.93 2.72
C PHE A 179 -7.68 15.17 3.55
N ALA A 180 -7.49 16.33 2.91
CA ALA A 180 -7.21 17.58 3.62
C ALA A 180 -8.34 17.95 4.61
N GLU A 181 -9.60 17.94 4.16
CA GLU A 181 -10.76 18.22 5.02
C GLU A 181 -10.85 17.21 6.17
N LYS A 182 -10.74 15.92 5.86
CA LYS A 182 -10.84 14.85 6.86
C LYS A 182 -9.73 14.92 7.90
N LEU A 183 -8.48 15.17 7.48
CA LEU A 183 -7.35 15.32 8.39
C LEU A 183 -7.50 16.55 9.29
N LEU A 184 -7.98 17.68 8.76
CA LEU A 184 -8.24 18.88 9.56
C LEU A 184 -9.31 18.63 10.64
N THR A 185 -10.38 17.90 10.30
CA THR A 185 -11.40 17.50 11.27
C THR A 185 -10.80 16.63 12.37
N ILE A 186 -10.10 15.55 12.00
CA ILE A 186 -9.49 14.62 12.98
C ILE A 186 -8.47 15.33 13.87
N VAL A 187 -7.58 16.14 13.28
CA VAL A 187 -6.58 16.92 14.04
C VAL A 187 -7.25 17.88 15.01
N SER A 188 -8.33 18.55 14.59
CA SER A 188 -9.10 19.43 15.47
C SER A 188 -9.73 18.68 16.64
N ASP A 189 -10.31 17.51 16.38
CA ASP A 189 -10.91 16.66 17.40
C ASP A 189 -9.86 16.14 18.41
N ILE A 190 -8.67 15.74 17.93
CA ILE A 190 -7.54 15.36 18.79
C ILE A 190 -7.12 16.54 19.68
N LEU A 191 -6.98 17.74 19.11
CA LEU A 191 -6.63 18.94 19.88
C LEU A 191 -7.66 19.23 20.98
N LEU A 192 -8.96 19.05 20.70
CA LEU A 192 -10.03 19.24 21.68
C LEU A 192 -10.01 18.18 22.78
N HIS A 193 -9.92 16.90 22.42
CA HIS A 193 -9.92 15.77 23.36
C HIS A 193 -8.74 15.82 24.34
N PHE A 194 -7.55 16.19 23.88
CA PHE A 194 -6.35 16.22 24.72
C PHE A 194 -6.21 17.52 25.53
N LYS A 195 -6.79 18.65 25.07
CA LYS A 195 -6.85 19.90 25.85
C LYS A 195 -7.75 19.81 27.08
N GLY A 196 -8.77 18.95 27.06
CA GLY A 196 -9.67 18.71 28.19
C GLY A 196 -9.04 17.87 29.32
N LYS A 197 -8.14 16.95 28.99
CA LYS A 197 -7.57 16.00 29.97
C LYS A 197 -6.50 16.60 30.88
N GLY A 198 -5.82 17.67 30.44
CA GLY A 198 -4.79 18.37 31.23
C GLY A 198 -5.30 19.27 32.38
N LYS A 199 -6.63 19.37 32.59
CA LYS A 199 -7.22 20.22 33.64
C LYS A 199 -7.91 19.45 34.77
N SER A 200 -7.94 18.11 34.72
CA SER A 200 -8.70 17.29 35.68
C SER A 200 -7.84 16.23 36.36
N GLU A 201 -6.75 16.62 37.01
CA GLU A 201 -6.16 15.79 38.08
C GLU A 201 -5.72 16.69 39.24
N SER A 202 -6.63 16.85 40.21
CA SER A 202 -6.26 17.24 41.57
C SER A 202 -5.98 15.98 42.40
N VAL A 203 -4.74 15.87 42.86
CA VAL A 203 -4.29 15.21 44.11
C VAL A 203 -4.64 13.72 44.29
N GLY A 204 -3.67 12.85 44.04
CA GLY A 204 -3.56 11.52 44.62
C GLY A 204 -2.16 10.92 44.38
N PRO A 205 -1.44 10.41 45.42
CA PRO A 205 -0.14 9.78 45.22
C PRO A 205 -0.36 8.29 44.97
N SER A 206 -0.32 7.88 43.70
CA SER A 206 -0.33 6.46 43.37
C SER A 206 0.62 6.20 42.22
N ASN A 207 1.60 5.34 42.50
CA ASN A 207 2.55 4.74 41.57
C ASN A 207 1.87 4.41 40.23
N SER A 208 1.99 5.30 39.26
CA SER A 208 1.71 4.97 37.88
C SER A 208 3.05 4.57 37.30
N GLU A 209 3.20 3.29 36.99
CA GLU A 209 4.26 2.80 36.12
C GLU A 209 4.32 3.76 34.92
N LEU A 210 5.40 4.53 34.84
CA LEU A 210 5.62 5.50 33.78
C LEU A 210 5.63 4.73 32.48
N ASP A 211 4.51 4.77 31.74
CA ASP A 211 4.45 4.30 30.38
C ASP A 211 5.63 4.95 29.62
N PRO A 212 6.58 4.16 29.07
CA PRO A 212 7.72 4.70 28.32
C PRO A 212 7.27 5.57 27.13
N HIS A 213 6.01 5.43 26.71
CA HIS A 213 5.35 6.22 25.67
C HIS A 213 4.56 7.42 26.22
N LEU A 214 4.97 7.99 27.37
CA LEU A 214 4.45 9.27 27.84
C LEU A 214 4.60 10.31 26.72
N HIS A 215 3.54 10.49 25.93
CA HIS A 215 3.46 11.37 24.77
C HIS A 215 3.62 12.81 25.24
N LYS A 216 4.88 13.22 25.47
CA LYS A 216 5.27 14.59 25.85
C LYS A 216 5.09 15.57 24.69
N GLY A 217 4.84 15.08 23.48
CA GLY A 217 4.52 15.87 22.29
C GLY A 217 3.02 16.11 22.11
N ASN A 218 2.66 17.13 21.32
CA ASN A 218 1.29 17.37 20.90
C ASN A 218 0.78 16.14 20.10
N ALA A 219 -0.15 15.38 20.67
CA ALA A 219 -0.75 14.18 20.05
C ALA A 219 -1.19 14.41 18.60
N ALA A 220 -1.76 15.58 18.31
CA ALA A 220 -2.23 15.91 16.97
C ALA A 220 -1.07 16.14 15.99
N LEU A 221 0.06 16.69 16.48
CA LEU A 221 1.26 16.88 15.67
C LEU A 221 1.95 15.54 15.35
N GLU A 222 2.03 14.64 16.33
CA GLU A 222 2.60 13.31 16.09
C GLU A 222 1.72 12.51 15.13
N PHE A 223 0.39 12.57 15.29
CA PHE A 223 -0.56 11.97 14.36
C PHE A 223 -0.33 12.45 12.91
N ILE A 224 -0.32 13.77 12.67
CA ILE A 224 -0.19 14.29 11.30
C ILE A 224 1.19 13.97 10.69
N LYS A 225 2.27 13.99 11.49
CA LYS A 225 3.61 13.58 11.02
C LYS A 225 3.63 12.14 10.54
N HIS A 226 3.00 11.22 11.30
CA HIS A 226 2.97 9.80 10.94
C HIS A 226 2.13 9.58 9.68
N ILE A 227 0.99 10.24 9.55
CA ILE A 227 0.17 10.21 8.34
C ILE A 227 0.98 10.72 7.13
N CYS A 228 1.53 11.93 7.20
CA CYS A 228 2.28 12.52 6.09
C CYS A 228 3.48 11.64 5.69
N ALA A 229 4.18 11.05 6.66
CA ALA A 229 5.29 10.13 6.40
C ALA A 229 4.86 8.88 5.60
N VAL A 230 3.66 8.35 5.85
CA VAL A 230 3.12 7.20 5.11
C VAL A 230 2.58 7.62 3.75
N LEU A 231 1.81 8.71 3.66
CA LEU A 231 1.26 9.14 2.38
C LEU A 231 2.38 9.55 1.40
N ALA A 232 3.45 10.15 1.89
CA ALA A 232 4.62 10.56 1.11
C ALA A 232 5.46 9.38 0.57
N LEU A 233 5.13 8.13 0.92
CA LEU A 233 5.72 6.95 0.29
C LEU A 233 5.35 6.88 -1.20
N ASP A 234 4.18 7.39 -1.59
CA ASP A 234 3.82 7.54 -3.00
C ASP A 234 4.50 8.79 -3.59
N GLN A 235 5.53 8.53 -4.41
CA GLN A 235 6.34 9.55 -5.05
C GLN A 235 5.56 10.45 -6.01
N ASN A 236 4.42 9.97 -6.54
CA ASN A 236 3.63 10.74 -7.51
C ASN A 236 2.89 11.92 -6.87
N VAL A 237 2.66 11.84 -5.56
CA VAL A 237 1.90 12.82 -4.78
C VAL A 237 2.69 13.40 -3.60
N GLN A 238 3.97 13.07 -3.48
CA GLN A 238 4.83 13.53 -2.39
C GLN A 238 4.84 15.06 -2.23
N HIS A 239 4.86 15.80 -3.35
CA HIS A 239 4.83 17.27 -3.35
C HIS A 239 3.49 17.87 -2.91
N ASP A 240 2.40 17.10 -3.01
CA ASP A 240 1.07 17.54 -2.58
C ASP A 240 0.87 17.32 -1.06
N ILE A 241 1.76 16.54 -0.42
CA ILE A 241 1.67 16.11 0.98
C ILE A 241 2.64 16.89 1.89
N LEU A 242 3.84 17.23 1.39
CA LEU A 242 4.92 17.89 2.14
C LEU A 242 4.96 19.41 1.93
#